data_AF-A0A955DWY6-F1
#
_entry.id   AF-A0A955DWY6-F1
#
_cell.length_a   1.000
_cell.length_b   1.000
_cell.length_c   1.000
_cell.angle_alpha   90.00
_cell.angle_beta   90.00
_cell.angle_gamma   90.00
#
_symmetry.space_group_name_H-M   'P 1'
#
loop_
_entity.id
_entity.type
_entity.pdbx_description
1 polymer ?
#
loop_
_entity_poly.entity_id
_entity_poly.type
_entity_poly.pdbx_seq_one_letter_code
_entity_poly.pdbx_strand_id
1 'polypeptide(L)'
;THVANAGGGGRWGDYYDICMDPTDDRTYWVVGEYPTRNGWSNWIASFVISDVSCPVDLNGDTLIDFFDILAFLVGFEDQNPNYDWDHDGEFTIFDVILFLGEFEAGC
;
A
#
# COMPACT_ATOMS: atom_id res chain seq x y z
N THR A 1 -7.74 22.72 6.21
CA THR A 1 -8.15 23.94 6.96
C THR A 1 -7.86 23.70 8.43
N HIS A 2 -6.75 24.22 8.95
CA HIS A 2 -6.46 24.15 10.39
C HIS A 2 -7.08 25.39 11.04
N VAL A 3 -8.11 25.23 11.89
CA VAL A 3 -8.79 26.34 12.61
C VAL A 3 -8.54 26.22 14.12
N ALA A 4 -7.94 27.25 14.72
CA ALA A 4 -7.52 27.23 16.14
C ALA A 4 -8.71 27.64 16.98
N ASN A 5 -8.73 27.21 18.25
CA ASN A 5 -9.48 27.97 19.23
C ASN A 5 -8.76 28.08 20.59
N ALA A 6 -9.03 29.20 21.25
CA ALA A 6 -8.48 29.64 22.51
C ALA A 6 -8.86 28.69 23.66
N GLY A 7 -8.00 27.71 23.89
CA GLY A 7 -8.04 26.82 25.05
C GLY A 7 -6.68 26.16 25.37
N GLY A 8 -5.80 26.01 24.37
CA GLY A 8 -4.46 25.40 24.49
C GLY A 8 -3.29 26.32 24.15
N GLY A 9 -3.40 27.64 24.41
CA GLY A 9 -2.29 28.58 24.22
C GLY A 9 -1.81 28.79 22.76
N GLY A 10 -2.64 28.44 21.76
CA GLY A 10 -2.25 28.54 20.35
C GLY A 10 -1.33 27.41 19.86
N ARG A 11 -1.16 26.35 20.65
CA ARG A 11 -0.50 25.11 20.22
C ARG A 11 -1.47 24.22 19.44
N TRP A 12 -0.89 23.52 18.47
CA TRP A 12 -1.56 22.65 17.52
C TRP A 12 -0.71 21.41 17.34
N GLY A 13 -1.31 20.29 16.95
CA GLY A 13 -0.51 19.14 16.54
C GLY A 13 0.00 18.26 17.69
N ASP A 14 -0.43 18.47 18.93
CA ASP A 14 0.16 17.84 20.12
C ASP A 14 -0.61 16.65 20.70
N TYR A 15 -1.77 16.31 20.15
CA TYR A 15 -2.57 15.13 20.54
C TYR A 15 -2.81 14.22 19.33
N TYR A 16 -1.72 13.71 18.76
CA TYR A 16 -1.74 12.69 17.73
C TYR A 16 -0.87 11.52 18.16
N ASP A 17 -1.35 10.31 17.91
CA ASP A 17 -0.58 9.09 18.12
C ASP A 17 -0.86 8.09 16.99
N ILE A 18 0.12 7.26 16.70
CA ILE A 18 0.02 6.15 15.75
C ILE A 18 0.68 4.91 16.33
N CYS A 19 -0.02 3.78 16.23
CA CYS A 19 0.53 2.49 16.61
C CYS A 19 0.20 1.42 15.57
N MET A 20 1.10 0.43 15.49
CA MET A 20 0.89 -0.78 14.72
C MET A 20 -0.02 -1.73 15.52
N ASP A 21 -0.97 -2.37 14.84
CA ASP A 21 -1.83 -3.40 15.41
C ASP A 21 -1.00 -4.67 15.67
N PRO A 22 -0.93 -5.17 16.92
CA PRO A 22 -0.12 -6.34 17.27
C PRO A 22 -0.70 -7.67 16.76
N THR A 23 -1.89 -7.66 16.16
CA THR A 23 -2.54 -8.88 15.66
C THR A 23 -2.16 -9.23 14.23
N ASP A 24 -1.77 -8.24 13.42
CA ASP A 24 -1.48 -8.43 12.00
C ASP A 24 -0.22 -7.71 11.49
N ASP A 25 0.46 -6.90 12.32
CA ASP A 25 1.65 -6.09 11.99
C ASP A 25 1.50 -5.20 10.73
N ARG A 26 0.27 -5.01 10.23
CA ARG A 26 -0.05 -4.35 8.96
C ARG A 26 -1.05 -3.22 9.11
N THR A 27 -1.94 -3.32 10.08
CA THR A 27 -2.93 -2.29 10.38
C THR A 27 -2.30 -1.21 11.27
N TYR A 28 -2.44 0.05 10.86
CA TYR A 28 -1.99 1.20 11.63
C TYR A 28 -3.21 1.95 12.14
N TRP A 29 -3.25 2.14 13.45
CA TRP A 29 -4.29 2.91 14.12
C TRP A 29 -3.79 4.33 14.37
N VAL A 30 -4.60 5.30 13.99
CA VAL A 30 -4.31 6.73 14.19
C VAL A 30 -5.38 7.31 15.09
N VAL A 31 -4.92 8.01 16.14
CA VAL A 31 -5.79 8.82 17.01
C VAL A 31 -5.39 10.27 16.86
N GLY A 32 -6.40 11.15 16.78
CA GLY A 32 -6.17 12.58 16.71
C GLY A 32 -7.25 13.37 17.43
N GLU A 33 -6.87 14.56 17.89
CA GLU A 33 -7.80 15.55 18.43
C GLU A 33 -8.07 16.66 17.41
N TYR A 34 -9.27 17.24 17.45
CA TYR A 34 -9.64 18.41 16.67
C TYR A 34 -10.50 19.38 17.49
N PRO A 35 -10.40 20.69 17.22
CA PRO A 35 -11.19 21.68 17.93
C PRO A 35 -12.63 21.70 17.42
N THR A 36 -13.56 21.92 18.34
CA THR A 36 -14.98 22.16 18.08
C THR A 36 -15.39 23.55 18.59
N ARG A 37 -16.64 23.94 18.35
CA ARG A 37 -17.15 25.26 18.78
C ARG A 37 -17.06 25.48 20.30
N ASN A 38 -17.16 24.41 21.10
CA ASN A 38 -17.26 24.49 22.56
C ASN A 38 -16.25 23.57 23.28
N GLY A 39 -15.12 23.25 22.65
CA GLY A 39 -14.10 22.40 23.27
C GLY A 39 -13.34 21.60 22.21
N TRP A 40 -12.95 20.38 22.57
CA TRP A 40 -12.17 19.49 21.72
C TRP A 40 -12.89 18.16 21.55
N SER A 41 -12.57 17.43 20.49
CA SER A 41 -13.12 16.10 20.21
C SER A 41 -12.07 15.22 19.57
N ASN A 42 -12.21 13.91 19.76
CA ASN A 42 -11.28 12.91 19.22
C ASN A 42 -11.85 12.24 17.97
N TRP A 43 -10.97 11.78 17.11
CA TRP A 43 -11.28 10.84 16.03
C TRP A 43 -10.29 9.68 16.05
N ILE A 44 -10.72 8.56 15.51
CA ILE A 44 -9.92 7.36 15.31
C ILE A 44 -10.06 6.98 13.84
N ALA A 45 -8.95 6.66 13.20
CA ALA A 45 -8.92 6.07 11.88
C ALA A 45 -7.94 4.90 11.86
N SER A 46 -8.07 4.06 10.83
CA SER A 46 -7.05 3.06 10.51
C SER A 46 -6.74 3.08 9.02
N PHE A 47 -5.53 2.63 8.70
CA PHE A 47 -5.13 2.26 7.35
C PHE A 47 -4.28 1.00 7.42
N VAL A 48 -4.30 0.21 6.36
CA VAL A 48 -3.48 -0.99 6.25
C VAL A 48 -2.30 -0.65 5.35
N ILE A 49 -1.09 -0.89 5.83
CA ILE A 49 0.04 -1.10 4.93
C ILE A 49 -0.06 -2.56 4.55
N SER A 50 -0.71 -2.85 3.43
CA SER A 50 -0.61 -4.18 2.85
C SER A 50 0.87 -4.43 2.59
N ASP A 51 1.42 -5.50 3.17
CA ASP A 51 2.79 -5.91 2.89
C ASP A 51 3.01 -5.79 1.38
N VAL A 52 4.04 -5.00 1.09
CA VAL A 52 4.86 -4.97 -0.10
C VAL A 52 4.10 -5.41 -1.34
N SER A 53 3.77 -4.46 -2.22
CA SER A 53 3.50 -4.80 -3.62
C SER A 53 4.61 -5.75 -4.07
N CYS A 54 4.32 -7.04 -4.07
CA CYS A 54 5.18 -8.05 -4.62
C CYS A 54 4.62 -8.19 -6.01
N PRO A 55 5.10 -7.39 -6.97
CA PRO A 55 4.43 -7.28 -8.26
C PRO A 55 4.42 -8.63 -8.98
N VAL A 56 5.35 -9.51 -8.58
CA VAL A 56 5.55 -10.86 -9.06
C VAL A 56 4.69 -11.94 -8.36
N ASP A 57 3.97 -11.64 -7.26
CA ASP A 57 2.92 -12.52 -6.72
C ASP A 57 1.62 -12.25 -7.48
N LEU A 58 1.47 -12.95 -8.59
CA LEU A 58 0.43 -12.68 -9.59
C LEU A 58 -0.86 -13.46 -9.31
N ASN A 59 -0.78 -14.51 -8.50
CA ASN A 59 -1.95 -15.30 -8.09
C ASN A 59 -2.51 -14.87 -6.70
N GLY A 60 -1.77 -14.05 -5.95
CA GLY A 60 -2.14 -13.48 -4.66
C GLY A 60 -2.08 -14.46 -3.49
N ASP A 61 -1.31 -15.54 -3.62
CA ASP A 61 -1.21 -16.61 -2.62
C ASP A 61 -0.08 -16.41 -1.60
N THR A 62 0.65 -15.30 -1.69
CA THR A 62 1.76 -14.88 -0.82
C THR A 62 3.05 -15.70 -0.97
N LEU A 63 3.12 -16.58 -1.97
CA LEU A 63 4.34 -17.28 -2.35
C LEU A 63 4.81 -16.76 -3.71
N ILE A 64 6.12 -16.68 -3.90
CA ILE A 64 6.71 -16.51 -5.24
C ILE A 64 7.11 -17.90 -5.71
N ASP A 65 6.36 -18.47 -6.63
CA ASP A 65 6.66 -19.78 -7.17
C ASP A 65 6.31 -19.94 -8.66
N PHE A 66 6.29 -21.18 -9.14
CA PHE A 66 6.02 -21.49 -10.53
C PHE A 66 4.61 -21.04 -10.99
N PHE A 67 3.65 -20.97 -10.07
CA PHE A 67 2.28 -20.56 -10.40
C PHE A 67 2.19 -19.08 -10.78
N ASP A 68 3.10 -18.22 -10.29
CA ASP A 68 3.17 -16.82 -10.72
C ASP A 68 3.70 -16.68 -12.14
N ILE A 69 4.69 -17.48 -12.50
CA ILE A 69 5.19 -17.55 -13.89
C ILE A 69 4.05 -18.02 -14.82
N LEU A 70 3.25 -19.00 -14.39
CA LEU A 70 2.06 -19.42 -15.15
C LEU A 70 1.04 -18.29 -15.29
N ALA A 71 0.77 -17.53 -14.22
CA ALA A 71 -0.13 -16.38 -14.26
C ALA A 71 0.39 -15.29 -15.20
N PHE A 72 1.70 -15.00 -15.17
CA PHE A 72 2.35 -14.08 -16.10
C PHE A 72 2.14 -14.52 -17.55
N LEU A 73 2.45 -15.79 -17.87
CA LEU A 73 2.34 -16.29 -19.25
C LEU A 73 0.91 -16.22 -19.79
N VAL A 74 -0.10 -16.49 -18.95
CA VAL A 74 -1.51 -16.35 -19.33
C VAL A 74 -1.85 -14.88 -19.61
N GLY A 75 -1.47 -13.96 -18.70
CA GLY A 75 -1.74 -12.53 -18.87
C GLY A 75 -1.00 -11.90 -20.07
N PHE A 76 0.22 -12.37 -20.32
CA PHE A 76 1.06 -11.95 -21.44
C PHE A 76 0.50 -12.44 -22.80
N GLU A 77 0.02 -13.69 -22.87
CA GLU A 77 -0.66 -14.22 -24.07
C GLU A 77 -1.96 -13.47 -24.38
N ASP A 78 -2.70 -13.08 -23.34
CA ASP A 78 -3.93 -12.28 -23.45
C ASP A 78 -3.67 -10.79 -23.74
N GLN A 79 -2.40 -10.35 -23.82
CA GLN A 79 -2.00 -8.94 -23.97
C GLN A 79 -2.69 -8.02 -22.95
N ASN A 80 -2.83 -8.50 -21.72
CA ASN A 80 -3.44 -7.72 -20.65
C ASN A 80 -2.45 -6.62 -20.22
N PRO A 81 -2.85 -5.32 -20.23
CA PRO A 81 -1.96 -4.20 -19.89
C PRO A 81 -1.28 -4.28 -18.52
N ASN A 82 -1.79 -5.11 -17.60
CA ASN A 82 -1.17 -5.34 -16.30
C ASN A 82 0.08 -6.24 -16.37
N TYR A 83 0.33 -6.90 -17.50
CA TYR A 83 1.43 -7.85 -17.74
C TYR A 83 2.43 -7.32 -18.79
N ASP A 84 2.25 -6.08 -19.22
CA ASP A 84 3.26 -5.26 -19.89
C ASP A 84 4.15 -4.66 -18.78
N TRP A 85 5.38 -5.15 -18.66
CA TRP A 85 6.25 -4.96 -17.49
C TRP A 85 7.13 -3.72 -17.61
N ASP A 86 7.48 -3.28 -18.82
CA ASP A 86 8.12 -1.97 -19.02
C ASP A 86 7.13 -0.84 -19.33
N HIS A 87 5.85 -1.17 -19.49
CA HIS A 87 4.75 -0.25 -19.74
C HIS A 87 4.91 0.54 -21.05
N ASP A 88 5.51 -0.08 -22.07
CA ASP A 88 5.72 0.54 -23.38
C ASP A 88 4.57 0.32 -24.38
N GLY A 89 3.61 -0.55 -24.02
CA GLY A 89 2.43 -0.88 -24.81
C GLY A 89 2.63 -2.04 -25.80
N GLU A 90 3.81 -2.65 -25.85
CA GLU A 90 4.14 -3.81 -26.68
C GLU A 90 4.46 -5.02 -25.78
N PHE A 91 3.97 -6.21 -26.14
CA PHE A 91 4.23 -7.44 -25.37
C PHE A 91 5.38 -8.21 -26.02
N THR A 92 6.60 -8.05 -25.51
CA THR A 92 7.82 -8.59 -26.09
C THR A 92 8.67 -9.39 -25.09
N ILE A 93 9.82 -9.89 -25.55
CA ILE A 93 10.77 -10.58 -24.66
C ILE A 93 11.35 -9.63 -23.58
N PHE A 94 11.28 -8.31 -23.78
CA PHE A 94 11.80 -7.35 -22.81
C PHE A 94 10.96 -7.36 -21.52
N ASP A 95 9.63 -7.47 -21.61
CA ASP A 95 8.74 -7.70 -20.48
C ASP A 95 9.10 -8.95 -19.70
N VAL A 96 9.34 -10.05 -20.43
CA VAL A 96 9.69 -11.34 -19.83
C VAL A 96 11.00 -11.25 -19.07
N ILE A 97 12.00 -10.58 -19.64
CA ILE A 97 13.31 -10.41 -19.00
C ILE A 97 13.19 -9.53 -17.74
N LEU A 98 12.36 -8.49 -17.78
CA LEU A 98 12.13 -7.63 -16.62
C LEU A 98 11.36 -8.37 -15.51
N PHE A 99 10.28 -9.06 -15.86
CA PHE A 99 9.54 -9.91 -14.94
C PHE A 99 10.45 -10.94 -14.27
N LEU A 100 11.28 -11.68 -15.04
CA LEU A 100 12.19 -12.67 -14.47
C LEU A 100 13.26 -12.04 -13.57
N GLY A 101 13.72 -10.83 -13.88
CA GLY A 101 14.64 -10.08 -13.03
C GLY A 101 14.03 -9.72 -11.68
N GLU A 102 12.76 -9.33 -11.65
CA GLU A 102 12.02 -9.07 -10.41
C GLU A 102 11.67 -10.37 -9.67
N PHE A 103 11.32 -11.43 -10.39
CA PHE A 103 11.00 -12.74 -9.83
C PHE A 103 12.20 -13.34 -9.08
N GLU A 104 13.41 -13.21 -9.62
CA GLU A 104 14.65 -13.62 -8.93
C GLU A 104 15.00 -12.72 -7.74
N ALA A 105 14.62 -11.43 -7.78
CA ALA A 105 14.85 -10.50 -6.67
C ALA A 105 13.92 -10.75 -5.48
N GLY A 106 12.71 -11.27 -5.73
CA GLY A 106 11.72 -11.62 -4.73
C GLY A 106 10.86 -10.45 -4.24
N CYS A 107 10.18 -10.66 -3.11
CA CYS A 107 9.71 -9.61 -2.19
C CYS A 107 10.61 -9.60 -0.93
#